data_AF-U6KJD5-F1
#
_entry.id   AF-U6KJD5-F1
#
_cell.length_a   1.000
_cell.length_b   1.000
_cell.length_c   1.000
_cell.angle_alpha   90.00
_cell.angle_beta   90.00
_cell.angle_gamma   90.00
#
_symmetry.space_group_name_H-M   'P 1'
#
loop_
_entity.id
_entity.type
_entity.pdbx_description
1 polymer ?
#
loop_
_entity_poly.entity_id
_entity_poly.type
_entity_poly.pdbx_seq_one_letter_code
_entity_poly.pdbx_strand_id
1 'polypeptide(L)'
;MRESLNQKEATLLVGYVQELAIASAARERATKRMDYAFHGMINIGRQFLVLDAIVSALHVLGVPPLSCSWWEAFATCFDTDYRYAEPGPRAQESGKVNVDLANRMLVAMSIYKTGNRPNPEEILDMKRTLFFSPHMAFFFKRRRWDIWRTDHVMFEKENPAFF
;
A
#
# COMPACT_ATOMS: atom_id res chain seq x y z
N MET A 1 7.66 16.92 15.99
CA MET A 1 7.29 15.50 15.81
C MET A 1 7.72 14.74 17.08
N ARG A 2 6.88 13.89 17.69
CA ARG A 2 7.31 13.10 18.87
C ARG A 2 8.28 12.00 18.44
N GLU A 3 9.36 11.81 19.19
CA GLU A 3 10.45 10.89 18.84
C GLU A 3 10.15 9.42 19.17
N SER A 4 9.15 9.14 20.02
CA SER A 4 8.78 7.77 20.40
C SER A 4 7.31 7.63 20.77
N LEU A 5 6.78 6.42 20.60
CA LEU A 5 5.45 6.03 21.07
C LEU A 5 5.50 5.77 22.58
N ASN A 6 4.50 6.24 23.32
CA ASN A 6 4.30 5.81 24.70
C ASN A 6 3.68 4.40 24.77
N GLN A 7 3.70 3.78 25.96
CA GLN A 7 3.21 2.41 26.14
C GLN A 7 1.75 2.22 25.71
N LYS A 8 0.87 3.20 25.96
CA LYS A 8 -0.53 3.13 25.59
C LYS A 8 -0.71 3.18 24.07
N GLU A 9 0.02 4.07 23.40
CA GLU A 9 0.04 4.20 21.94
C GLU A 9 0.56 2.93 21.27
N ALA A 10 1.63 2.33 21.81
CA ALA A 10 2.17 1.07 21.32
C ALA A 10 1.16 -0.08 21.45
N THR A 11 0.48 -0.21 22.60
CA THR A 11 -0.57 -1.23 22.80
C THR A 11 -1.74 -1.05 21.83
N LEU A 12 -2.18 0.19 21.60
CA LEU A 12 -3.24 0.48 20.62
C LEU A 12 -2.81 0.12 19.20
N LEU A 13 -1.58 0.45 18.82
CA LEU A 13 -1.04 0.14 17.50
C LEU A 13 -1.00 -1.37 17.25
N VAL A 14 -0.58 -2.16 18.24
CA VAL A 14 -0.62 -3.63 18.16
C VAL A 14 -2.04 -4.13 17.90
N GLY A 15 -3.03 -3.61 18.63
CA GLY A 15 -4.44 -3.95 18.44
C GLY A 15 -4.93 -3.63 17.02
N TYR A 16 -4.65 -2.42 16.53
CA TYR A 16 -5.03 -2.00 15.17
C TYR A 16 -4.36 -2.83 14.08
N VAL A 17 -3.08 -3.22 14.26
CA VAL A 17 -2.39 -4.09 13.31
C VAL A 17 -3.07 -5.46 13.24
N GLN A 18 -3.44 -6.05 14.38
CA GLN A 18 -4.13 -7.34 14.42
C GLN A 18 -5.52 -7.26 13.78
N GLU A 19 -6.31 -6.23 14.12
CA GLU A 19 -7.64 -6.02 13.52
C GLU A 19 -7.54 -5.83 12.00
N LEU A 20 -6.59 -5.01 11.55
CA LEU A 20 -6.36 -4.77 10.13
C LEU A 20 -5.93 -6.04 9.39
N ALA A 21 -5.07 -6.86 10.00
CA ALA A 21 -4.63 -8.13 9.43
C ALA A 21 -5.80 -9.11 9.27
N ILE A 22 -6.64 -9.27 10.31
CA ILE A 22 -7.81 -10.15 10.28
C ILE A 22 -8.83 -9.69 9.23
N ALA A 23 -9.20 -8.40 9.27
CA ALA A 23 -10.19 -7.85 8.36
C ALA A 23 -9.74 -7.92 6.89
N SER A 24 -8.45 -7.70 6.64
CA SER A 24 -7.87 -7.76 5.30
C SER A 24 -7.76 -9.20 4.81
N ALA A 25 -7.26 -10.14 5.62
CA ALA A 25 -7.14 -11.55 5.23
C ALA A 25 -8.47 -12.16 4.80
N ALA A 26 -9.55 -11.89 5.54
CA ALA A 26 -10.89 -12.36 5.20
C ALA A 26 -11.37 -11.84 3.83
N ARG A 27 -11.08 -10.56 3.53
CA ARG A 27 -11.41 -9.94 2.25
C ARG A 27 -10.58 -10.52 1.11
N GLU A 28 -9.27 -10.70 1.31
CA GLU A 28 -8.38 -11.15 0.24
C GLU A 28 -8.68 -12.58 -0.19
N ARG A 29 -9.02 -13.46 0.75
CA ARG A 29 -9.50 -14.82 0.41
C ARG A 29 -10.75 -14.84 -0.45
N ALA A 30 -11.59 -13.81 -0.36
CA ALA A 30 -12.80 -13.66 -1.18
C ALA A 30 -12.56 -12.89 -2.48
N THR A 31 -11.40 -12.26 -2.64
CA THR A 31 -11.10 -11.38 -3.77
C THR A 31 -10.67 -12.21 -4.98
N LYS A 32 -11.25 -11.92 -6.14
CA LYS A 32 -10.86 -12.53 -7.40
C LYS A 32 -9.90 -11.60 -8.14
N ARG A 33 -8.86 -12.18 -8.73
CA ARG A 33 -8.00 -11.48 -9.69
C ARG A 33 -8.85 -10.96 -10.85
N MET A 34 -8.59 -9.72 -11.25
CA MET A 34 -9.21 -9.11 -12.42
C MET A 34 -8.25 -9.18 -13.60
N ASP A 35 -8.76 -9.39 -14.81
CA ASP A 35 -7.93 -9.53 -16.01
C ASP A 35 -7.32 -8.20 -16.47
N TYR A 36 -8.00 -7.08 -16.20
CA TYR A 36 -7.55 -5.74 -16.59
C TYR A 36 -7.07 -4.93 -15.40
N ALA A 37 -5.90 -4.30 -15.54
CA ALA A 37 -5.27 -3.47 -14.51
C ALA A 37 -6.22 -2.40 -13.99
N PHE A 38 -6.94 -1.71 -14.87
CA PHE A 38 -7.91 -0.69 -14.47
C PHE A 38 -8.99 -1.22 -13.51
N HIS A 39 -9.49 -2.45 -13.74
CA HIS A 39 -10.48 -3.08 -12.86
C HIS A 39 -9.85 -3.62 -11.57
N GLY A 40 -8.62 -4.15 -11.66
CA GLY A 40 -7.86 -4.64 -10.51
C GLY A 40 -7.26 -3.56 -9.62
N MET A 41 -7.09 -2.32 -10.13
CA MET A 41 -6.34 -1.26 -9.48
C MET A 41 -6.88 -0.91 -8.09
N ILE A 42 -8.20 -0.94 -7.91
CA ILE A 42 -8.80 -0.66 -6.59
C ILE A 42 -8.40 -1.73 -5.57
N ASN A 43 -8.34 -3.00 -5.98
CA ASN A 43 -7.97 -4.10 -5.09
C ASN A 43 -6.47 -4.05 -4.80
N ILE A 44 -5.63 -3.96 -5.83
CA ILE A 44 -4.17 -3.91 -5.69
C ILE A 44 -3.75 -2.70 -4.85
N GLY A 45 -4.28 -1.51 -5.14
CA GLY A 45 -3.95 -0.31 -4.37
C GLY A 45 -4.33 -0.44 -2.90
N ARG A 46 -5.45 -1.11 -2.57
CA ARG A 46 -5.81 -1.38 -1.17
C ARG A 46 -4.88 -2.41 -0.52
N GLN A 47 -4.62 -3.52 -1.20
CA GLN A 47 -3.73 -4.58 -0.73
C GLN A 47 -2.34 -4.02 -0.41
N PHE A 48 -1.81 -3.20 -1.33
CA PHE A 48 -0.57 -2.45 -1.15
C PHE A 48 -0.60 -1.57 0.10
N LEU A 49 -1.64 -0.75 0.28
CA LEU A 49 -1.77 0.13 1.45
C LEU A 49 -1.88 -0.65 2.77
N VAL A 50 -2.55 -1.80 2.78
CA VAL A 50 -2.66 -2.67 3.95
C VAL A 50 -1.30 -3.23 4.33
N LEU A 51 -0.56 -3.80 3.36
CA LEU A 51 0.76 -4.36 3.60
C LEU A 51 1.75 -3.29 4.06
N ASP A 52 1.77 -2.13 3.39
CA ASP A 52 2.59 -0.99 3.77
C ASP A 52 2.29 -0.51 5.19
N ALA A 53 1.01 -0.38 5.57
CA ALA A 53 0.62 0.06 6.90
C ALA A 53 1.05 -0.94 7.98
N ILE A 54 0.80 -2.24 7.78
CA ILE A 54 1.15 -3.28 8.76
C ILE A 54 2.66 -3.39 8.91
N VAL A 55 3.43 -3.49 7.82
CA VAL A 55 4.89 -3.62 7.89
C VAL A 55 5.52 -2.36 8.48
N SER A 56 5.02 -1.17 8.13
CA SER A 56 5.50 0.08 8.73
C SER A 56 5.21 0.14 10.23
N ALA A 57 4.02 -0.29 10.66
CA ALA A 57 3.66 -0.33 12.08
C ALA A 57 4.53 -1.32 12.86
N LEU A 58 4.76 -2.53 12.32
CA LEU A 58 5.63 -3.54 12.92
C LEU A 58 7.09 -3.04 13.01
N HIS A 59 7.56 -2.32 12.00
CA HIS A 59 8.88 -1.69 12.02
C HIS A 59 9.01 -0.64 13.14
N VAL A 60 8.00 0.22 13.31
CA VAL A 60 7.95 1.21 14.40
C VAL A 60 7.92 0.53 15.77
N LEU A 61 7.24 -0.62 15.88
CA LEU A 61 7.20 -1.43 17.11
C LEU A 61 8.49 -2.23 17.35
N GLY A 62 9.44 -2.22 16.41
CA GLY A 62 10.67 -3.02 16.49
C GLY A 62 10.42 -4.53 16.38
N VAL A 63 9.28 -4.94 15.83
CA VAL A 63 8.88 -6.34 15.69
C VAL A 63 9.11 -6.78 14.24
N PRO A 64 10.01 -7.74 13.98
CA PRO A 64 10.15 -8.30 12.63
C PRO A 64 8.86 -9.02 12.23
N PRO A 65 8.28 -8.78 11.04
CA PRO A 65 7.04 -9.44 10.63
C PRO A 65 7.13 -10.98 10.67
N LEU A 66 8.27 -11.55 10.29
CA LEU A 66 8.53 -13.00 10.34
C LEU A 66 8.52 -13.60 11.75
N SER A 67 8.63 -12.77 12.80
CA SER A 67 8.50 -13.24 14.19
C SER A 67 7.04 -13.40 14.63
N CYS A 68 6.08 -12.83 13.89
CA CYS A 68 4.67 -12.99 14.17
C CYS A 68 4.17 -14.34 13.63
N SER A 69 3.66 -15.20 14.50
CA SER A 69 3.16 -16.54 14.14
C SER A 69 2.05 -16.55 13.07
N TRP A 70 1.33 -15.44 12.91
CA TRP A 70 0.26 -15.29 11.93
C TRP A 70 0.74 -14.73 10.58
N TRP A 71 1.97 -14.22 10.48
CA TRP A 71 2.42 -13.44 9.32
C TRP A 71 2.40 -14.22 8.02
N GLU A 72 2.92 -15.46 8.02
CA GLU A 72 2.96 -16.28 6.82
C GLU A 72 1.56 -16.61 6.28
N ALA A 73 0.64 -17.00 7.17
CA ALA A 73 -0.75 -17.26 6.83
C ALA A 73 -1.49 -16.00 6.33
N PHE A 74 -1.08 -14.82 6.78
CA PHE A 74 -1.60 -13.55 6.30
C PHE A 74 -1.01 -13.17 4.94
N ALA A 75 0.31 -13.20 4.79
CA ALA A 75 1.03 -12.82 3.58
C ALA A 75 0.63 -13.69 2.36
N THR A 76 0.34 -14.97 2.59
CA THR A 76 -0.14 -15.91 1.56
C THR A 76 -1.54 -15.59 1.04
N CYS A 77 -2.34 -14.77 1.75
CA CYS A 77 -3.65 -14.33 1.25
C CYS A 77 -3.53 -13.37 0.06
N PHE A 78 -2.35 -12.78 -0.18
CA PHE A 78 -2.10 -11.81 -1.25
C PHE A 78 -1.44 -12.50 -2.45
N ASP A 79 -2.15 -12.56 -3.57
CA ASP A 79 -1.58 -12.99 -4.85
C ASP A 79 -0.72 -11.86 -5.44
N THR A 80 0.59 -12.10 -5.52
CA THR A 80 1.60 -11.16 -6.02
C THR A 80 2.35 -11.70 -7.23
N ASP A 81 1.99 -12.88 -7.72
CA ASP A 81 2.86 -13.66 -8.61
C ASP A 81 2.45 -13.50 -10.08
N TYR A 82 1.66 -12.48 -10.37
CA TYR A 82 1.20 -12.12 -11.70
C TYR A 82 1.57 -10.69 -12.07
N ARG A 83 1.61 -10.39 -13.36
CA ARG A 83 1.75 -9.04 -13.89
C ARG A 83 0.71 -8.80 -14.96
N TYR A 84 0.29 -7.54 -15.12
CA TYR A 84 -0.51 -7.14 -16.26
C TYR A 84 0.39 -7.00 -17.49
N ALA A 85 -0.14 -7.37 -18.65
CA ALA A 85 0.56 -7.21 -19.91
C ALA A 85 0.82 -5.74 -20.21
N GLU A 86 1.99 -5.48 -20.80
CA GLU A 86 2.37 -4.13 -21.21
C GLU A 86 1.30 -3.53 -22.16
N PRO A 87 0.92 -2.26 -21.98
CA PRO A 87 -0.05 -1.62 -22.84
C PRO A 87 0.48 -1.53 -24.27
N GLY A 88 -0.38 -1.87 -25.24
CA GLY A 88 -0.02 -1.71 -26.65
C GLY A 88 0.21 -0.25 -27.06
N PRO A 89 0.80 0.01 -28.24
CA PRO A 89 1.16 1.37 -28.69
C PRO A 89 -0.03 2.34 -28.76
N ARG A 90 -1.25 1.83 -28.95
CA ARG A 90 -2.50 2.61 -29.04
C ARG A 90 -3.24 2.75 -27.70
N ALA A 91 -2.65 2.27 -26.60
CA ALA A 91 -3.28 2.38 -25.29
C ALA A 91 -3.38 3.84 -24.87
N GLN A 92 -4.52 4.18 -24.25
CA GLN A 92 -4.71 5.47 -23.61
C GLN A 92 -3.69 5.67 -22.48
N GLU A 93 -3.28 6.91 -22.26
CA GLU A 93 -2.29 7.25 -21.22
C GLU A 93 -2.73 6.77 -19.84
N SER A 94 -4.03 6.88 -19.52
CA SER A 94 -4.60 6.34 -18.30
C SER A 94 -4.39 4.83 -18.16
N GLY A 95 -4.52 4.07 -19.26
CA GLY A 95 -4.26 2.63 -19.26
C GLY A 95 -2.80 2.31 -18.95
N LYS A 96 -1.87 3.09 -19.52
CA LYS A 96 -0.43 2.93 -19.29
C LYS A 96 -0.06 3.17 -17.83
N VAL A 97 -0.50 4.30 -17.28
CA VAL A 97 -0.25 4.66 -15.87
C VAL A 97 -0.84 3.61 -14.91
N ASN A 98 -2.04 3.09 -15.20
CA ASN A 98 -2.65 2.06 -14.34
C ASN A 98 -1.90 0.72 -14.40
N VAL A 99 -1.42 0.30 -15.58
CA VAL A 99 -0.64 -0.95 -15.72
C VAL A 99 0.71 -0.83 -15.02
N ASP A 100 1.44 0.26 -15.27
CA ASP A 100 2.73 0.54 -14.63
C ASP A 100 2.60 0.53 -13.10
N LEU A 101 1.67 1.34 -12.57
CA LEU A 101 1.47 1.45 -11.13
C LEU A 101 1.04 0.13 -10.50
N ALA A 102 0.14 -0.63 -11.15
CA ALA A 102 -0.31 -1.92 -10.64
C ALA A 102 0.85 -2.94 -10.58
N ASN A 103 1.69 -3.00 -11.63
CA ASN A 103 2.84 -3.89 -11.67
C ASN A 103 3.90 -3.51 -10.62
N ARG A 104 4.19 -2.21 -10.45
CA ARG A 104 5.08 -1.70 -9.40
C ARG A 104 4.57 -2.04 -7.99
N MET A 105 3.27 -1.86 -7.74
CA MET A 105 2.65 -2.26 -6.47
C MET A 105 2.75 -3.77 -6.22
N LEU A 106 2.55 -4.62 -7.23
CA LEU A 106 2.69 -6.07 -7.08
C LEU A 106 4.13 -6.47 -6.73
N VAL A 107 5.14 -5.80 -7.29
CA VAL A 107 6.55 -5.98 -6.89
C VAL A 107 6.74 -5.56 -5.44
N ALA A 108 6.28 -4.38 -5.05
CA ALA A 108 6.40 -3.88 -3.68
C ALA A 108 5.70 -4.81 -2.67
N MET A 109 4.51 -5.32 -3.00
CA MET A 109 3.78 -6.29 -2.19
C MET A 109 4.56 -7.61 -2.05
N SER A 110 5.25 -8.07 -3.10
CA SER A 110 6.09 -9.27 -3.01
C SER A 110 7.25 -9.09 -2.02
N ILE A 111 7.85 -7.89 -1.95
CA ILE A 111 8.88 -7.53 -0.96
C ILE A 111 8.26 -7.46 0.44
N TYR A 112 7.09 -6.83 0.58
CA TYR A 112 6.39 -6.77 1.86
C TYR A 112 6.13 -8.16 2.42
N LYS A 113 5.70 -9.12 1.60
CA LYS A 113 5.44 -10.51 2.03
C LYS A 113 6.65 -11.17 2.68
N THR A 114 7.88 -10.79 2.32
CA THR A 114 9.11 -11.31 2.97
C THR A 114 9.39 -10.66 4.33
N GLY A 115 8.51 -9.77 4.81
CA GLY A 115 8.72 -8.98 6.03
C GLY A 115 9.65 -7.78 5.85
N ASN A 116 10.08 -7.49 4.62
CA ASN A 116 10.97 -6.37 4.32
C ASN A 116 10.18 -5.18 3.78
N ARG A 117 10.77 -3.98 3.87
CA ARG A 117 10.20 -2.77 3.28
C ARG A 117 10.88 -2.46 1.94
N PRO A 118 10.11 -2.18 0.87
CA PRO A 118 10.65 -1.63 -0.38
C PRO A 118 11.38 -0.30 -0.16
N ASN A 119 12.05 0.19 -1.21
CA ASN A 119 12.68 1.52 -1.20
C ASN A 119 11.63 2.59 -0.78
N PRO A 120 11.91 3.41 0.26
CA PRO A 120 11.03 4.48 0.69
C PRO A 120 10.61 5.46 -0.42
N GLU A 121 11.52 5.82 -1.33
CA GLU A 121 11.22 6.74 -2.45
C GLU A 121 10.18 6.14 -3.40
N GLU A 122 10.32 4.85 -3.69
CA GLU A 122 9.40 4.10 -4.54
C GLU A 122 8.00 4.00 -3.90
N ILE A 123 7.93 3.76 -2.59
CA ILE A 123 6.67 3.75 -1.84
C ILE A 123 5.98 5.12 -1.91
N LEU A 124 6.74 6.19 -1.73
CA LEU A 124 6.23 7.55 -1.77
C LEU A 124 5.71 7.88 -3.17
N ASP A 125 6.47 7.58 -4.23
CA ASP A 125 6.05 7.81 -5.61
C ASP A 125 4.77 7.04 -5.96
N MET A 126 4.68 5.76 -5.58
CA MET A 126 3.46 4.98 -5.79
C MET A 126 2.26 5.56 -5.05
N LYS A 127 2.42 6.00 -3.80
CA LYS A 127 1.34 6.64 -3.03
C LYS A 127 0.93 7.98 -3.62
N ARG A 128 1.89 8.81 -4.05
CA ARG A 128 1.61 10.08 -4.74
C ARG A 128 0.81 9.83 -6.01
N THR A 129 1.26 8.91 -6.85
CA THR A 129 0.53 8.51 -8.05
C THR A 129 -0.88 8.04 -7.71
N LEU A 130 -1.03 7.15 -6.73
CA LEU A 130 -2.32 6.59 -6.31
C LEU A 130 -3.34 7.64 -5.84
N PHE A 131 -2.90 8.65 -5.06
CA PHE A 131 -3.80 9.61 -4.43
C PHE A 131 -3.97 10.92 -5.22
N PHE A 132 -3.00 11.29 -6.05
CA PHE A 132 -2.98 12.59 -6.73
C PHE A 132 -3.15 12.49 -8.26
N SER A 133 -2.82 11.36 -8.90
CA SER A 133 -2.90 11.28 -10.36
C SER A 133 -4.35 11.43 -10.86
N PRO A 134 -4.57 12.24 -11.92
CA PRO A 134 -5.88 12.38 -12.55
C PRO A 134 -6.35 11.06 -13.18
N HIS A 135 -5.45 10.12 -13.48
CA HIS A 135 -5.76 8.83 -14.10
C HIS A 135 -6.22 7.75 -13.12
N MET A 136 -6.17 8.01 -11.81
CA MET A 136 -6.58 7.04 -10.80
C MET A 136 -8.08 6.94 -10.63
N ALA A 137 -8.51 5.73 -10.23
CA ALA A 137 -9.90 5.43 -9.93
C ALA A 137 -10.47 6.42 -8.90
N PHE A 138 -11.72 6.84 -9.11
CA PHE A 138 -12.44 7.76 -8.22
C PHE A 138 -12.40 7.31 -6.74
N PHE A 139 -12.30 6.00 -6.51
CA PHE A 139 -12.15 5.42 -5.19
C PHE A 139 -11.02 6.02 -4.33
N PHE A 140 -9.86 6.31 -4.93
CA PHE A 140 -8.70 6.92 -4.25
C PHE A 140 -8.80 8.44 -4.15
N LYS A 141 -9.74 9.05 -4.88
CA LYS A 141 -10.02 10.49 -4.83
C LYS A 141 -11.08 10.88 -3.80
N ARG A 142 -11.71 9.91 -3.14
CA ARG A 142 -12.74 10.14 -2.11
C ARG A 142 -12.15 10.80 -0.86
N ARG A 143 -12.98 11.58 -0.16
CA ARG A 143 -12.60 12.39 1.02
C ARG A 143 -11.88 11.63 2.14
N ARG A 144 -12.15 10.34 2.34
CA ARG A 144 -11.44 9.55 3.36
C ARG A 144 -9.92 9.49 3.15
N TRP A 145 -9.45 9.74 1.92
CA TRP A 145 -8.03 9.79 1.58
C TRP A 145 -7.46 11.21 1.66
N ASP A 146 -8.27 12.23 1.99
CA ASP A 146 -7.82 13.61 2.16
C ASP A 146 -6.81 13.75 3.29
N ILE A 147 -6.87 12.89 4.30
CA ILE A 147 -5.89 12.87 5.39
C ILE A 147 -4.48 12.65 4.82
N TRP A 148 -4.31 11.67 3.92
CA TRP A 148 -3.03 11.41 3.26
C TRP A 148 -2.58 12.56 2.36
N ARG A 149 -3.53 13.19 1.65
CA ARG A 149 -3.21 14.30 0.75
C ARG A 149 -2.80 15.56 1.51
N THR A 150 -3.53 15.86 2.57
CA THR A 150 -3.25 16.99 3.46
C THR A 150 -1.92 16.81 4.14
N ASP A 151 -1.64 15.62 4.67
CA ASP A 151 -0.36 15.28 5.29
C ASP A 151 0.81 15.48 4.32
N HIS A 152 0.67 15.00 3.07
CA HIS A 152 1.67 15.20 2.04
C HIS A 152 1.94 16.68 1.72
N VAL A 153 0.88 17.48 1.55
CA VAL A 153 0.99 18.92 1.27
C VAL A 153 1.61 19.68 2.45
N MET A 154 1.29 19.28 3.69
CA MET A 154 1.93 19.86 4.88
C MET A 154 3.42 19.52 4.92
N PHE A 155 3.78 18.27 4.65
CA PHE A 155 5.17 17.84 4.59
C PHE A 155 5.97 18.61 3.53
N GLU A 156 5.42 18.77 2.32
CA GLU A 156 6.03 19.56 1.23
C GLU A 156 6.28 21.01 1.66
N LYS A 157 5.29 21.64 2.30
CA LYS A 157 5.38 23.02 2.77
C LYS A 157 6.45 23.20 3.85
N GLU A 158 6.59 22.21 4.74
CA GLU A 158 7.59 22.23 5.82
C GLU A 158 8.99 21.87 5.34
N ASN A 159 9.11 21.12 4.25
CA ASN A 159 10.37 20.52 3.78
C ASN A 159 10.60 20.76 2.27
N PRO A 160 10.68 22.02 1.81
CA PRO A 160 10.78 22.33 0.38
C PRO A 160 12.06 21.82 -0.28
N ALA A 161 13.12 21.49 0.49
CA ALA A 161 14.38 20.98 -0.05
C ALA A 161 14.31 19.53 -0.59
N PHE A 162 13.21 18.81 -0.32
CA PHE A 162 13.00 17.44 -0.80
C PHE A 162 12.17 17.36 -2.09
N PHE A 163 11.84 18.51 -2.70
CA PHE A 163 10.93 18.67 -3.83
C PHE A 163 11.46 19.70 -4.83
#